data_AF-A0A4Q3J3L4-F1
#
_entry.id   AF-A0A4Q3J3L4-F1
#
_cell.length_a   1.000
_cell.length_b   1.000
_cell.length_c   1.000
_cell.angle_alpha   90.00
_cell.angle_beta   90.00
_cell.angle_gamma   90.00
#
_symmetry.space_group_name_H-M   'P 1'
#
loop_
_entity.id
_entity.type
_entity.pdbx_description
1 polymer ?
#
loop_
_entity_poly.entity_id
_entity_poly.type
_entity_poly.pdbx_seq_one_letter_code
_entity_poly.pdbx_strand_id
1 'polypeptide(L)' 'MNAVFEALSHPVRREVLKLLRSGPLSAGDLASHFELSKPTLSVHFNKLKEADLVSVERQGTSLIYHLNMS' A
#
# COMPACT_ATOMS: atom_id res chain seq x y z
N MET A 1 -11.55 -10.10 14.59
CA MET A 1 -11.30 -8.67 14.37
C MET A 1 -11.30 -8.44 12.87
N ASN A 2 -11.97 -7.40 12.36
CA ASN A 2 -12.07 -7.17 10.92
C ASN A 2 -10.73 -6.62 10.39
N ALA A 3 -10.06 -7.36 9.51
CA ALA A 3 -8.74 -7.03 8.96
C ALA A 3 -8.70 -5.64 8.31
N VAL A 4 -9.83 -5.18 7.75
CA VAL A 4 -9.97 -3.84 7.17
C VAL A 4 -9.81 -2.75 8.23
N PHE A 5 -10.50 -2.86 9.38
CA PHE A 5 -10.38 -1.85 10.45
C PHE A 5 -8.97 -1.81 11.04
N GLU A 6 -8.32 -2.97 11.18
CA GLU A 6 -6.92 -3.04 11.63
C GLU A 6 -5.99 -2.37 10.60
N ALA A 7 -6.16 -2.66 9.31
CA ALA A 7 -5.39 -2.04 8.24
C ALA A 7 -5.60 -0.50 8.19
N LEU A 8 -6.82 -0.01 8.40
CA LEU A 8 -7.12 1.42 8.40
C LEU A 8 -6.68 2.16 9.68
N SER A 9 -6.34 1.45 10.76
CA SER A 9 -5.95 2.07 12.04
C SER A 9 -4.61 2.82 12.00
N HIS A 10 -3.74 2.55 11.01
CA HIS A 10 -2.41 3.15 10.94
C HIS A 10 -2.36 4.33 9.95
N PRO A 11 -1.76 5.48 10.33
CA PRO A 11 -1.71 6.66 9.48
C PRO A 11 -1.01 6.42 8.14
N VAL A 12 0.15 5.75 8.15
CA VAL A 12 0.89 5.41 6.91
C VAL A 12 0.04 4.60 5.94
N ARG A 13 -0.72 3.60 6.44
CA ARG A 13 -1.57 2.77 5.58
C ARG A 13 -2.70 3.57 4.94
N ARG A 14 -3.33 4.47 5.70
CA ARG A 14 -4.33 5.40 5.16
C ARG A 14 -3.74 6.33 4.11
N GLU A 15 -2.52 6.81 4.33
CA GLU A 15 -1.84 7.69 3.37
C GLU A 15 -1.49 6.98 2.07
N VAL A 16 -1.00 5.73 2.15
CA VAL A 16 -0.80 4.88 0.96
C VAL A 16 -2.09 4.73 0.15
N LEU A 17 -3.22 4.45 0.81
CA LEU A 17 -4.51 4.34 0.13
C LEU A 17 -4.95 5.65 -0.53
N LYS A 18 -4.67 6.80 0.10
CA LYS A 18 -4.93 8.11 -0.51
C LYS A 18 -4.08 8.35 -1.75
N LEU A 19 -2.79 8.01 -1.70
CA LEU A 19 -1.89 8.14 -2.86
C LEU A 19 -2.38 7.25 -4.02
N LEU A 20 -2.73 6.01 -3.72
CA LEU A 20 -3.23 5.05 -4.72
C LEU A 20 -4.60 5.40 -5.29
N ARG A 21 -5.38 6.24 -4.61
CA ARG A 21 -6.65 6.78 -5.13
C ARG A 21 -6.44 7.68 -6.35
N SER A 22 -5.27 8.33 -6.46
CA SER A 22 -4.91 9.15 -7.61
C SER A 22 -4.41 8.32 -8.80
N GLY A 23 -4.08 7.04 -8.57
CA GLY A 23 -3.63 6.10 -9.59
C GLY A 23 -2.66 5.05 -9.05
N PRO A 24 -2.37 4.00 -9.83
CA PRO A 24 -1.40 2.98 -9.44
C PRO A 24 0.01 3.57 -9.31
N LEU A 25 0.77 3.11 -8.31
CA LEU A 25 2.12 3.59 -8.04
C LEU A 25 3.06 2.42 -7.76
N SER A 26 4.34 2.56 -8.13
CA SER A 26 5.32 1.53 -7.77
C SER A 26 5.64 1.56 -6.27
N ALA A 27 6.19 0.47 -5.75
CA ALA A 27 6.73 0.43 -4.39
C ALA A 27 7.76 1.55 -4.13
N GLY A 28 8.53 1.92 -5.17
CA GLY A 28 9.53 2.99 -5.10
C GLY A 28 8.87 4.37 -5.05
N ASP A 29 7.86 4.61 -5.88
CA ASP A 29 7.12 5.87 -5.89
C ASP A 29 6.43 6.07 -4.54
N LEU A 30 5.70 5.05 -4.05
CA LEU A 30 5.10 5.10 -2.72
C LEU A 30 6.14 5.37 -1.63
N ALA A 31 7.30 4.71 -1.67
CA ALA A 31 8.35 4.93 -0.69
C ALA A 31 8.93 6.35 -0.70
N SER A 32 8.93 7.03 -1.84
CA SER A 32 9.42 8.41 -1.93
C SER A 32 8.56 9.42 -1.15
N HIS A 33 7.32 9.06 -0.79
CA HIS A 33 6.41 9.89 0.01
C HIS A 33 6.58 9.73 1.53
N PHE A 34 7.46 8.84 1.99
CA PHE A 34 7.63 8.56 3.41
C PHE A 34 9.10 8.60 3.84
N GLU A 35 9.37 9.15 5.01
CA GLU A 35 10.68 9.07 5.68
C GLU A 35 10.86 7.73 6.40
N LEU A 36 10.42 6.63 5.78
CA LEU A 36 10.46 5.29 6.33
C LEU A 36 11.33 4.36 5.50
N SER A 37 11.92 3.37 6.16
CA SER A 37 12.70 2.36 5.46
C SER A 37 11.81 1.51 4.53
N LYS A 38 12.38 1.04 3.42
CA LYS A 38 11.68 0.12 2.50
C LYS A 38 11.14 -1.14 3.21
N PRO A 39 11.89 -1.81 4.12
CA PRO A 39 11.34 -2.91 4.91
C PRO A 39 10.09 -2.54 5.72
N THR A 40 10.09 -1.38 6.37
CA THR A 40 8.94 -0.89 7.15
C THR A 40 7.71 -0.68 6.26
N LEU A 41 7.90 -0.07 5.08
CA LEU A 41 6.82 0.12 4.12
C LEU A 41 6.27 -1.19 3.56
N SER A 42 7.14 -2.17 3.26
CA SER A 42 6.71 -3.50 2.83
C SER A 42 5.79 -4.18 3.84
N VAL A 43 6.02 -4.01 5.15
CA VAL A 43 5.11 -4.51 6.20
C VAL A 43 3.74 -3.84 6.10
N HIS A 44 3.69 -2.52 5.88
CA HIS A 44 2.44 -1.79 5.69
C HIS A 44 1.70 -2.25 4.43
N PHE A 45 2.40 -2.44 3.31
CA PHE A 45 1.82 -2.92 2.05
C PHE A 45 1.26 -4.34 2.18
N ASN A 46 1.97 -5.24 2.86
CA ASN A 46 1.47 -6.58 3.13
C ASN A 46 0.19 -6.55 3.96
N LYS A 47 0.12 -5.70 4.99
CA LYS A 47 -1.10 -5.57 5.81
C LYS A 47 -2.29 -5.01 5.04
N LEU A 48 -2.06 -4.07 4.11
CA LEU A 48 -3.09 -3.58 3.21
C LEU A 48 -3.57 -4.68 2.24
N LYS A 49 -2.63 -5.49 1.72
CA LYS A 49 -2.93 -6.61 0.83
C LYS A 49 -3.72 -7.72 1.54
N GLU A 50 -3.34 -8.07 2.76
CA GLU A 50 -4.06 -9.07 3.59
C GLU A 50 -5.50 -8.64 3.89
N ALA A 51 -5.74 -7.32 3.99
CA ALA A 51 -7.08 -6.75 4.16
C ALA A 51 -7.82 -6.53 2.82
N ASP A 52 -7.26 -6.99 1.71
CA ASP A 52 -7.79 -6.82 0.34
C ASP A 52 -8.02 -5.35 -0.07
N LEU A 53 -7.31 -4.40 0.54
CA LEU A 53 -7.43 -2.97 0.24
C LEU A 53 -6.53 -2.55 -0.93
N VAL A 54 -5.52 -3.35 -1.25
CA VAL A 54 -4.63 -3.12 -2.39
C VAL A 54 -4.35 -4.44 -3.12
N SER A 55 -4.22 -4.35 -4.43
CA SER A 55 -3.64 -5.40 -5.26
C SER A 55 -2.26 -4.99 -5.73
N VAL A 56 -1.46 -5.98 -6.13
CA VAL A 56 -0.08 -5.77 -6.60
C VAL A 56 0.15 -6.53 -7.88
N GLU A 57 0.66 -5.85 -8.89
CA GLU A 57 1.07 -6.41 -10.17
C GLU A 57 2.58 -6.25 -10.34
N ARG A 58 3.23 -7.24 -10.97
CA ARG A 58 4.65 -7.15 -11.28
C ARG A 58 4.84 -6.64 -12.71
N GLN A 59 5.44 -5.46 -12.85
CA GLN A 59 5.81 -4.88 -14.13
C GLN A 59 7.35 -4.85 -14.25
N GLY A 60 7.90 -5.88 -14.91
CA GLY A 60 9.35 -6.07 -15.01
C GLY A 60 10.01 -6.32 -13.65
N THR A 61 10.86 -5.38 -13.21
CA THR A 61 11.53 -5.40 -11.90
C THR A 61 10.77 -4.64 -10.82
N SER A 62 9.68 -3.95 -11.17
CA SER A 62 8.90 -3.11 -10.26
C SER A 62 7.60 -3.79 -9.85
N LEU A 63 7.19 -3.55 -8.61
CA LEU A 63 5.86 -3.92 -8.10
C LEU A 63 4.98 -2.68 -8.15
N ILE A 64 3.88 -2.76 -8.89
CA ILE A 64 2.88 -1.70 -9.02
C ILE A 64 1.71 -2.03 -8.11
N TYR A 65 1.38 -1.11 -7.22
CA TYR A 65 0.27 -1.24 -6.29
C TYR A 65 -0.96 -0.52 -6.86
N HIS A 66 -2.11 -1.15 -6.69
CA HIS A 66 -3.41 -0.64 -7.11
C HIS A 66 -4.34 -0.59 -5.92
N LEU A 67 -5.20 0.42 -5.86
CA LEU A 67 -6.27 0.48 -4.87
C LEU A 67 -7.37 -0.51 -5.27
N ASN A 68 -7.78 -1.37 -4.33
CA ASN A 68 -8.96 -2.20 -4.51
C ASN A 68 -10.18 -1.40 -4.03
N MET A 69 -10.98 -0.91 -4.97
CA MET A 69 -12.31 -0.37 -4.71
C MET A 69 -13.34 -1.43 -5.11
N SER A 70 -13.57 -2.38 -4.22
CA SER A 70 -14.66 -3.37 -4.32
C SER A 70 -15.98 -2.75 -3.88
#